data_AF-A0A395J789-F1
#
_entry.id   AF-A0A395J789-F1
#
_cell.length_a   1.000
_cell.length_b   1.000
_cell.length_c   1.000
_cell.angle_alpha   90.00
_cell.angle_beta   90.00
_cell.angle_gamma   90.00
#
_symmetry.space_group_name_H-M   'P 1'
#
loop_
_entity.id
_entity.type
_entity.pdbx_description
1 polymer ?
#
loop_
_entity_poly.entity_id
_entity_poly.type
_entity_poly.pdbx_seq_one_letter_code
_entity_poly.pdbx_strand_id
1 'polypeptide(L)'
;MHTESPLTPSQIEEKIQNAIIALQLKEFKSIRKAAEYFEVPKSTLIARVAGRKSHTQSHEMAQILSNAEENTLVRWISRLTITGFPATPMLVKEMADEIRLRRVQVASSRIPTSTEILPIGHEWIYRFQKRHPELKTCYSLDSTQKSNWKVTAGKQEWITAFECVNAAGKALSPMVIFKAQNTNSAWIPKDTPQSWQFSTSTNGWAQIVMD
;
A
#
# COMPACT_ATOMS: atom_id res chain seq x y z
N MET A 1 34.81 -23.47 0.47
CA MET A 1 34.10 -23.33 1.76
C MET A 1 32.96 -22.37 1.55
N HIS A 2 31.75 -22.87 1.27
CA HIS A 2 30.58 -22.03 1.10
C HIS A 2 30.07 -21.64 2.48
N THR A 3 30.33 -20.42 2.91
CA THR A 3 29.67 -19.83 4.08
C THR A 3 28.21 -19.61 3.72
N GLU A 4 27.33 -20.46 4.23
CA GLU A 4 25.89 -20.19 4.19
C GLU A 4 25.64 -18.82 4.82
N SER A 5 24.99 -17.94 4.05
CA SER A 5 24.64 -16.61 4.51
C SER A 5 23.76 -16.73 5.77
N PRO A 6 24.02 -15.97 6.84
CA PRO A 6 23.27 -16.12 8.10
C PRO A 6 21.77 -15.93 7.84
N LEU A 7 20.97 -16.90 8.27
CA LEU A 7 19.51 -16.90 8.11
C LEU A 7 18.92 -15.60 8.66
N THR A 8 18.04 -14.98 7.88
CA THR A 8 17.33 -13.78 8.31
C THR A 8 16.34 -14.11 9.44
N PRO A 9 16.03 -13.15 10.34
CA PRO A 9 15.06 -13.38 11.42
C PRO A 9 13.69 -13.89 10.94
N SER A 10 13.26 -13.47 9.73
CA SER A 10 12.01 -13.94 9.12
C SER A 10 12.05 -15.41 8.74
N GLN A 11 13.16 -15.88 8.17
CA GLN A 11 13.34 -17.28 7.77
C GLN A 11 13.39 -18.21 8.98
N ILE A 12 14.00 -17.75 10.08
CA ILE A 12 14.03 -18.51 11.35
C ILE A 12 12.61 -18.64 11.91
N GLU A 13 11.82 -17.56 11.88
CA GLU A 13 10.44 -17.57 12.35
C GLU A 13 9.54 -18.46 11.50
N GLU A 14 9.74 -18.49 10.18
CA GLU A 14 9.02 -19.39 9.27
C GLU A 14 9.33 -20.87 9.57
N LYS A 15 10.60 -21.23 9.76
CA LYS A 15 11.01 -22.58 10.17
C LYS A 15 10.36 -22.98 11.51
N ILE A 16 10.30 -22.07 12.49
CA ILE A 16 9.61 -22.30 13.76
C ILE A 16 8.12 -22.57 13.54
N GLN A 17 7.46 -21.77 12.69
CA GLN A 17 6.02 -21.91 12.46
C GLN A 17 5.67 -23.20 11.73
N ASN A 18 6.47 -23.60 10.74
CA ASN A 18 6.33 -24.89 10.06
C ASN A 18 6.50 -26.07 11.04
N ALA A 19 7.45 -25.96 11.98
CA ALA A 19 7.63 -26.98 13.02
C ALA A 19 6.41 -27.08 13.96
N ILE A 20 5.75 -25.96 14.28
CA ILE A 20 4.51 -25.98 15.08
C ILE A 20 3.37 -26.64 14.31
N ILE A 21 3.20 -26.31 13.03
CA ILE A 21 2.16 -26.90 12.18
C ILE A 21 2.36 -28.43 12.08
N ALA A 22 3.58 -28.89 11.82
CA ALA A 22 3.88 -30.32 11.72
C ALA A 22 3.64 -31.07 13.05
N LEU A 23 3.88 -30.41 14.20
CA LEU A 23 3.53 -30.96 15.51
C LEU A 23 2.01 -31.04 15.72
N GLN A 24 1.25 -30.04 15.26
CA GLN A 24 -0.21 -30.04 15.31
C GLN A 24 -0.82 -31.12 14.43
N LEU A 25 -0.25 -31.34 13.24
CA LEU A 25 -0.61 -32.42 12.31
C LEU A 25 -0.15 -33.81 12.80
N LYS A 26 0.51 -33.90 13.97
CA LYS A 26 1.03 -35.13 14.58
C LYS A 26 2.03 -35.90 13.70
N GLU A 27 2.69 -35.23 12.76
CA GLU A 27 3.72 -35.84 11.91
C GLU A 27 4.95 -36.27 12.72
N PHE A 28 5.25 -35.53 13.80
CA PHE A 28 6.35 -35.82 14.70
C PHE A 28 5.85 -36.27 16.07
N LYS A 29 6.42 -37.37 16.57
CA LYS A 29 6.11 -37.94 17.89
C LYS A 29 6.65 -37.10 19.07
N SER A 30 7.51 -36.12 18.81
CA SER A 30 8.16 -35.31 19.85
C SER A 30 8.60 -33.95 19.31
N ILE A 31 8.48 -32.92 20.16
CA ILE A 31 9.00 -31.57 19.92
C ILE A 31 10.50 -31.60 19.58
N ARG A 32 11.27 -32.52 20.20
CA ARG A 32 12.70 -32.66 19.93
C ARG A 32 12.97 -33.09 18.48
N LYS A 33 12.19 -34.05 17.97
CA LYS A 33 12.35 -34.59 16.62
C LYS A 33 11.93 -33.57 15.56
N ALA A 34 10.88 -32.79 15.82
CA ALA A 34 10.51 -31.66 14.98
C ALA A 34 11.59 -30.57 14.98
N ALA A 35 12.12 -30.19 16.16
CA ALA A 35 13.18 -29.20 16.27
C ALA A 35 14.44 -29.58 15.48
N GLU A 36 14.82 -30.86 15.53
CA GLU A 36 15.96 -31.41 14.79
C GLU A 36 15.69 -31.41 13.27
N TYR A 37 14.51 -31.82 12.84
CA TYR A 37 14.13 -31.85 11.41
C TYR A 37 14.10 -30.45 10.77
N PHE A 38 13.55 -29.47 11.47
CA PHE A 38 13.46 -28.09 10.98
C PHE A 38 14.69 -27.23 11.31
N GLU A 39 15.72 -27.81 11.95
CA GLU A 39 16.95 -27.11 12.37
C GLU A 39 16.71 -25.90 13.29
N VAL A 40 15.72 -26.02 14.17
CA VAL A 40 15.33 -24.95 15.11
C VAL A 40 15.79 -25.29 16.52
N PRO A 41 16.29 -24.32 17.31
CA PRO A 41 16.59 -24.55 18.71
C PRO A 41 15.37 -25.06 19.49
N LYS A 42 15.52 -26.21 20.16
CA LYS A 42 14.45 -26.86 20.93
C LYS A 42 13.82 -25.93 21.97
N SER A 43 14.63 -25.11 22.65
CA SER A 43 14.17 -24.13 23.65
C SER A 43 13.21 -23.11 23.05
N THR A 44 13.53 -22.59 21.86
CA THR A 44 12.69 -21.65 21.11
C THR A 44 11.38 -22.29 20.69
N LEU A 45 11.43 -23.52 20.15
CA LEU A 45 10.21 -24.23 19.74
C LEU A 45 9.29 -24.52 20.94
N ILE A 46 9.84 -24.94 22.09
CA ILE A 46 9.05 -25.14 23.33
C ILE A 46 8.40 -23.82 23.76
N ALA A 47 9.15 -22.72 23.77
CA ALA A 47 8.62 -21.41 24.15
C ALA A 47 7.48 -20.96 23.22
N ARG A 48 7.61 -21.22 21.91
CA ARG A 48 6.60 -20.87 20.90
C ARG A 48 5.34 -21.74 21.01
N VAL A 49 5.50 -23.05 21.23
CA VAL A 49 4.38 -23.98 21.49
C VAL A 49 3.63 -23.61 22.77
N ALA A 50 4.34 -23.10 23.79
CA ALA A 50 3.75 -22.57 25.01
C ALA A 50 3.08 -21.19 24.85
N GLY A 51 3.08 -20.62 23.63
CA GLY A 51 2.38 -19.37 23.31
C GLY A 51 3.19 -18.08 23.52
N ARG A 52 4.50 -18.15 23.80
CA ARG A 52 5.32 -16.92 23.84
C ARG A 52 5.42 -16.32 22.44
N LYS A 53 5.13 -15.02 22.33
CA LYS A 53 5.28 -14.21 21.10
C LYS A 53 6.76 -14.02 20.72
N SER A 54 7.06 -13.89 19.42
CA SER A 54 8.41 -13.54 18.97
C SER A 54 8.73 -12.11 19.39
N HIS A 55 10.01 -11.76 19.45
CA HIS A 55 10.43 -10.40 19.79
C HIS A 55 9.77 -9.34 18.89
N THR A 56 9.63 -9.64 17.59
CA THR A 56 8.94 -8.79 16.60
C THR A 56 7.44 -8.65 16.89
N GLN A 57 6.77 -9.74 17.28
CA GLN A 57 5.36 -9.72 17.68
C GLN A 57 5.15 -9.05 19.05
N SER A 58 6.10 -9.15 19.97
CA SER A 58 6.01 -8.48 21.27
C SER A 58 6.03 -6.95 21.15
N HIS A 59 6.66 -6.42 20.09
CA HIS A 59 6.64 -4.98 19.77
C HIS A 59 5.35 -4.53 19.05
N GLU A 60 4.39 -5.42 18.76
CA GLU A 60 3.11 -5.08 18.10
C GLU A 60 2.33 -4.00 18.84
N MET A 61 2.32 -4.04 20.17
CA MET A 61 1.51 -3.11 20.98
C MET A 61 2.08 -1.68 21.00
N ALA A 62 3.36 -1.52 20.63
CA ALA A 62 4.04 -0.23 20.58
C ALA A 62 4.05 0.38 19.15
N GLN A 63 3.59 -0.37 18.15
CA GLN A 63 3.52 0.14 16.78
C GLN A 63 2.25 0.95 16.53
N ILE A 64 2.36 1.93 15.62
CA ILE A 64 1.26 2.84 15.27
C ILE A 64 0.09 2.06 14.63
N LEU A 65 0.41 1.07 13.80
CA LEU A 65 -0.53 0.06 13.28
C LEU A 65 -0.09 -1.30 13.82
N SER A 66 -1.03 -2.21 14.08
CA SER A 66 -0.64 -3.60 14.40
C SER A 66 -0.09 -4.30 13.16
N ASN A 67 0.69 -5.38 13.34
CA ASN A 67 1.15 -6.19 12.20
C ASN A 67 0.00 -6.64 11.28
N ALA A 68 -1.18 -6.93 11.83
CA ALA A 68 -2.35 -7.30 11.04
C ALA A 68 -2.86 -6.14 10.17
N GLU A 69 -2.88 -4.92 10.71
CA GLU A 69 -3.27 -3.70 9.99
C GLU A 69 -2.23 -3.25 8.97
N GLU A 70 -0.94 -3.39 9.29
CA GLU A 70 0.10 -3.14 8.31
C GLU A 70 0.00 -4.12 7.16
N ASN A 71 -0.30 -5.39 7.42
CA ASN A 71 -0.53 -6.39 6.36
C ASN A 71 -1.76 -6.07 5.50
N THR A 72 -2.83 -5.49 6.05
CA THR A 72 -3.97 -5.05 5.22
C THR A 72 -3.60 -3.86 4.36
N LEU A 73 -2.83 -2.91 4.90
CA LEU A 73 -2.30 -1.78 4.15
C LEU A 73 -1.36 -2.23 3.02
N VAL A 74 -0.46 -3.18 3.29
CA VAL A 74 0.44 -3.79 2.30
C VAL A 74 -0.36 -4.44 1.17
N ARG A 75 -1.38 -5.26 1.51
CA ARG A 75 -2.25 -5.89 0.49
C ARG A 75 -2.95 -4.86 -0.38
N TRP A 76 -3.44 -3.78 0.23
CA TRP A 76 -4.08 -2.69 -0.48
C TRP A 76 -3.11 -1.97 -1.43
N ILE A 77 -1.89 -1.64 -0.95
CA ILE A 77 -0.83 -1.05 -1.77
C ILE A 77 -0.49 -1.95 -2.96
N SER A 78 -0.27 -3.25 -2.73
CA SER A 78 0.03 -4.21 -3.79
C SER A 78 -1.10 -4.30 -4.83
N ARG A 79 -2.36 -4.19 -4.39
CA ARG A 79 -3.50 -4.19 -5.31
C ARG A 79 -3.56 -2.90 -6.13
N LEU A 80 -3.29 -1.75 -5.53
CA LEU A 80 -3.24 -0.47 -6.25
C LEU A 80 -2.15 -0.44 -7.32
N THR A 81 -0.97 -0.97 -7.01
CA THR A 81 0.15 -0.93 -7.96
C THR A 81 -0.06 -1.88 -9.14
N ILE A 82 -0.74 -3.01 -8.93
CA ILE A 82 -1.21 -3.87 -10.04
C ILE A 82 -2.18 -3.11 -10.97
N THR A 83 -3.01 -2.22 -10.42
CA THR A 83 -3.94 -1.41 -11.23
C THR A 83 -3.31 -0.20 -11.92
N GLY A 84 -1.98 -0.04 -11.84
CA GLY A 84 -1.25 1.03 -12.52
C GLY A 84 -1.20 2.36 -11.76
N PHE A 85 -1.73 2.42 -10.53
CA PHE A 85 -1.66 3.62 -9.70
C PHE A 85 -0.45 3.52 -8.74
N PRO A 86 0.52 4.45 -8.82
CA PRO A 86 1.64 4.45 -7.88
C PRO A 86 1.13 4.82 -6.49
N ALA A 87 1.41 3.97 -5.50
CA ALA A 87 1.10 4.28 -4.11
C ALA A 87 2.05 5.37 -3.62
N THR A 88 1.62 6.64 -3.66
CA THR A 88 2.46 7.73 -3.18
C THR A 88 2.64 7.65 -1.66
N PRO A 89 3.79 8.10 -1.12
CA PRO A 89 4.01 8.15 0.33
C PRO A 89 2.91 8.91 1.09
N MET A 90 2.31 9.94 0.47
CA MET A 90 1.21 10.71 1.06
C MET A 90 -0.05 9.86 1.20
N LEU A 91 -0.46 9.19 0.12
CA LEU A 91 -1.63 8.34 0.10
C LEU A 91 -1.51 7.17 1.10
N VAL A 92 -0.30 6.63 1.28
CA VAL A 92 -0.04 5.56 2.26
C VAL A 92 -0.22 6.05 3.69
N LYS A 93 0.16 7.29 3.99
CA LYS A 93 -0.10 7.92 5.30
C LYS A 93 -1.59 8.13 5.53
N GLU A 94 -2.31 8.64 4.54
CA GLU A 94 -3.75 8.87 4.63
C GLU A 94 -4.50 7.57 4.95
N MET A 95 -4.18 6.48 4.25
CA MET A 95 -4.79 5.19 4.53
C MET A 95 -4.39 4.62 5.89
N ALA A 96 -3.15 4.84 6.33
CA ALA A 96 -2.71 4.42 7.64
C ALA A 96 -3.47 5.17 8.76
N ASP A 97 -3.71 6.47 8.58
CA ASP A 97 -4.56 7.24 9.49
C ASP A 97 -6.02 6.79 9.45
N GLU A 98 -6.56 6.43 8.28
CA GLU A 98 -7.91 5.87 8.17
C GLU A 98 -8.05 4.56 8.97
N ILE A 99 -7.06 3.67 8.89
CA ILE A 99 -7.05 2.41 9.66
C ILE A 99 -7.03 2.71 11.17
N ARG A 100 -6.23 3.68 11.61
CA ARG A 100 -6.20 4.12 13.03
C ARG A 100 -7.53 4.69 13.48
N LEU A 101 -8.16 5.54 12.67
CA LEU A 101 -9.47 6.12 12.94
C LEU A 101 -10.53 5.02 13.11
N ARG A 102 -10.57 4.06 12.18
CA ARG A 102 -11.50 2.91 12.24
C ARG A 102 -11.28 2.04 13.48
N ARG A 103 -10.04 1.84 13.94
CA ARG A 103 -9.75 1.12 15.20
C ARG A 103 -10.38 1.81 16.41
N VAL A 104 -10.24 3.13 16.52
CA VAL A 104 -10.82 3.88 17.64
C VAL A 104 -12.35 3.81 17.61
N GLN A 105 -12.94 3.91 16.42
CA GLN A 105 -14.39 3.81 16.22
C GLN A 105 -14.99 2.47 16.66
N VAL A 106 -14.26 1.35 16.47
CA VAL A 106 -14.71 0.00 16.88
C VAL A 106 -14.47 -0.24 18.37
N ALA A 107 -13.38 0.30 18.93
CA ALA A 107 -13.03 0.14 20.35
C ALA A 107 -13.81 1.09 21.28
N SER A 108 -14.34 2.18 20.74
CA SER A 108 -15.17 3.14 21.46
C SER A 108 -16.15 3.72 20.46
N SER A 109 -17.46 3.68 20.72
CA SER A 109 -18.50 4.27 19.87
C SER A 109 -18.42 5.80 19.74
N ARG A 110 -17.26 6.40 20.04
CA ARG A 110 -16.92 7.82 19.90
C ARG A 110 -15.99 7.98 18.71
N ILE A 111 -16.30 8.94 17.85
CA ILE A 111 -15.37 9.43 16.83
C ILE A 111 -14.30 10.26 17.59
N PRO A 112 -13.02 9.85 17.60
CA PRO A 112 -11.99 10.68 18.20
C PRO A 112 -11.83 11.96 17.37
N THR A 113 -11.72 13.09 18.05
CA THR A 113 -11.44 14.37 17.36
C THR A 113 -9.98 14.33 16.88
N SER A 114 -9.67 14.97 15.75
CA SER A 114 -8.32 15.06 15.14
C SER A 114 -7.18 15.40 16.12
N THR A 115 -7.52 15.99 17.27
CA THR A 115 -6.62 16.33 18.38
C THR A 115 -6.17 15.16 19.27
N GLU A 116 -6.80 14.00 19.23
CA GLU A 116 -6.47 12.83 20.09
C GLU A 116 -5.55 11.81 19.40
N ILE A 117 -5.41 11.89 18.08
CA ILE A 117 -4.58 10.99 17.28
C ILE A 117 -3.28 11.72 16.93
N LEU A 118 -2.17 11.34 17.57
CA LEU A 118 -0.84 11.84 17.20
C LEU A 118 -0.60 11.60 15.70
N PRO A 119 -0.23 12.62 14.91
CA PRO A 119 -0.02 12.45 13.47
C PRO A 119 1.09 11.43 13.22
N ILE A 120 0.95 10.63 12.16
CA ILE A 120 1.97 9.66 11.77
C ILE A 120 3.25 10.43 11.43
N GLY A 121 4.31 10.18 12.21
CA GLY A 121 5.60 10.82 12.02
C GLY A 121 6.16 10.59 10.61
N HIS A 122 6.93 11.55 10.09
CA HIS A 122 7.56 11.46 8.77
C HIS A 122 8.43 10.20 8.62
N GLU A 123 9.13 9.80 9.68
CA GLU A 123 9.96 8.60 9.75
C GLU A 123 9.18 7.27 9.68
N TRP A 124 7.87 7.29 9.89
CA TRP A 124 7.08 6.06 9.88
C TRP A 124 7.07 5.40 8.51
N ILE A 125 6.95 6.18 7.42
CA ILE A 125 6.98 5.63 6.06
C ILE A 125 8.32 4.93 5.80
N TYR A 126 9.43 5.57 6.17
CA TYR A 126 10.76 4.97 5.99
C TYR A 126 10.89 3.65 6.74
N ARG A 127 10.41 3.59 7.99
CA ARG A 127 10.40 2.37 8.81
C ARG A 127 9.41 1.32 8.29
N PHE A 128 8.27 1.72 7.76
CA PHE A 128 7.28 0.86 7.11
C PHE A 128 7.87 0.20 5.85
N GLN A 129 8.49 0.99 4.97
CA GLN A 129 9.18 0.48 3.78
C GLN A 129 10.35 -0.44 4.14
N LYS A 130 11.09 -0.16 5.22
CA LYS A 130 12.17 -1.04 5.70
C LYS A 130 11.65 -2.41 6.17
N ARG A 131 10.44 -2.45 6.74
CA ARG A 131 9.79 -3.70 7.20
C ARG A 131 9.13 -4.48 6.08
N HIS A 132 8.70 -3.80 5.02
CA HIS A 132 8.02 -4.39 3.86
C HIS A 132 8.84 -4.20 2.57
N PRO A 133 9.98 -4.90 2.43
CA PRO A 133 10.80 -4.82 1.22
C PRO A 133 10.05 -5.23 -0.06
N GLU A 134 9.00 -6.05 0.05
CA GLU A 134 8.09 -6.42 -1.04
C GLU A 134 7.42 -5.20 -1.70
N LEU A 135 7.25 -4.10 -0.95
CA LEU A 135 6.67 -2.87 -1.48
C LEU A 135 7.70 -1.98 -2.18
N LYS A 136 9.02 -2.27 -2.10
CA LYS A 136 10.05 -1.42 -2.74
C LYS A 136 9.82 -1.28 -4.24
N THR A 137 9.45 -2.36 -4.93
CA THR A 137 9.15 -2.34 -6.38
C THR A 137 7.90 -1.52 -6.69
N CYS A 138 6.93 -1.49 -5.77
CA CYS A 138 5.67 -0.74 -5.91
C CYS A 138 5.87 0.79 -5.82
N TYR A 139 6.84 1.25 -5.04
CA TYR A 139 7.24 2.66 -5.00
C TYR A 139 8.27 3.02 -6.09
N SER A 140 8.90 2.02 -6.71
CA SER A 140 9.96 2.15 -7.71
C SER A 140 9.46 2.12 -9.16
N LEU A 141 8.15 2.22 -9.40
CA LEU A 141 7.63 2.87 -10.62
C LEU A 141 7.90 4.39 -10.53
N ASP A 142 9.19 4.66 -10.39
CA ASP A 142 9.97 5.75 -10.90
C ASP A 142 9.24 7.09 -10.97
N SER A 143 9.32 7.86 -9.88
CA SER A 143 9.35 9.34 -9.96
C SER A 143 10.47 9.85 -10.90
N THR A 144 11.34 8.95 -11.36
CA THR A 144 12.45 9.13 -12.28
C THR A 144 12.11 8.72 -13.73
N GLN A 145 11.00 7.99 -13.95
CA GLN A 145 10.18 8.21 -15.15
C GLN A 145 9.43 9.53 -14.89
N LYS A 146 10.19 10.62 -14.96
CA LYS A 146 9.66 11.84 -15.55
C LYS A 146 9.04 11.36 -16.84
N SER A 147 7.70 11.21 -16.84
CA SER A 147 6.98 11.25 -18.09
C SER A 147 7.58 12.41 -18.88
N ASN A 148 7.72 12.26 -20.19
CA ASN A 148 8.44 13.24 -21.03
C ASN A 148 7.76 14.63 -21.07
N TRP A 149 6.89 14.97 -20.10
CA TRP A 149 6.37 16.31 -19.84
C TRP A 149 7.54 17.19 -19.39
N LYS A 150 8.01 17.99 -20.35
CA LYS A 150 8.76 19.19 -20.01
C LYS A 150 7.74 20.17 -19.43
N VAL A 151 7.88 20.51 -18.14
CA VAL A 151 7.25 21.72 -17.60
C VAL A 151 7.90 22.90 -18.28
N THR A 152 7.20 23.50 -19.23
CA THR A 152 7.57 24.82 -19.72
C THR A 152 7.17 25.84 -18.67
N ALA A 153 8.11 26.68 -18.22
CA ALA A 153 7.79 27.80 -17.33
C ALA A 153 6.80 28.74 -18.04
N GLY A 154 5.56 28.77 -17.58
CA GLY A 154 4.45 29.50 -18.18
C GLY A 154 3.21 29.46 -17.28
N LYS A 155 2.14 30.16 -17.67
CA LYS A 155 0.87 30.15 -16.93
C LYS A 155 0.26 28.75 -17.01
N GLN A 156 0.18 28.06 -15.87
CA GLN A 156 -0.43 26.73 -15.76
C GLN A 156 -1.88 26.87 -15.29
N GLU A 157 -2.77 26.13 -15.92
CA GLU A 157 -4.18 26.03 -15.54
C GLU A 157 -4.56 24.55 -15.41
N TRP A 158 -5.36 24.23 -14.40
CA TRP A 158 -5.83 22.86 -14.18
C TRP A 158 -6.83 22.46 -15.26
N ILE A 159 -6.69 21.23 -15.75
CA ILE A 159 -7.60 20.60 -16.71
C ILE A 159 -8.21 19.38 -16.02
N THR A 160 -9.52 19.18 -16.17
CA THR A 160 -10.23 18.03 -15.61
C THR A 160 -10.35 16.95 -16.67
N ALA A 161 -9.90 15.74 -16.39
CA ALA A 161 -10.02 14.60 -17.30
C ALA A 161 -10.83 13.48 -16.64
N PHE A 162 -11.84 12.97 -17.35
CA PHE A 162 -12.59 11.79 -16.98
C PHE A 162 -12.07 10.60 -17.78
N GLU A 163 -11.50 9.64 -17.06
CA GLU A 163 -11.07 8.36 -17.60
C GLU A 163 -11.85 7.25 -16.91
N CYS A 164 -12.31 6.27 -17.67
CA CYS A 164 -13.09 5.16 -17.15
C CYS A 164 -12.51 3.86 -17.69
N VAL A 165 -12.42 2.83 -16.86
CA VAL A 165 -11.92 1.51 -17.23
C VAL A 165 -13.00 0.49 -16.93
N ASN A 166 -13.26 -0.43 -17.86
CA ASN A 166 -14.22 -1.51 -17.63
C ASN A 166 -13.57 -2.71 -16.93
N ALA A 167 -14.39 -3.66 -16.46
CA ALA A 167 -13.93 -4.88 -15.78
C ALA A 167 -13.05 -5.80 -16.65
N ALA A 168 -13.02 -5.58 -17.97
CA ALA A 168 -12.15 -6.30 -18.91
C ALA A 168 -10.80 -5.59 -19.14
N GLY A 169 -10.50 -4.50 -18.40
CA GLY A 169 -9.24 -3.76 -18.50
C GLY A 169 -9.15 -2.82 -19.70
N LYS A 170 -10.27 -2.56 -20.41
CA LYS A 170 -10.30 -1.63 -21.54
C LYS A 170 -10.68 -0.24 -21.05
N ALA A 171 -9.85 0.75 -21.38
CA ALA A 171 -10.15 2.16 -21.15
C ALA A 171 -11.21 2.66 -22.13
N LEU A 172 -12.23 3.34 -21.61
CA LEU A 172 -13.13 4.18 -22.39
C LEU A 172 -12.37 5.42 -22.85
N SER A 173 -12.80 5.98 -23.99
CA SER A 173 -12.16 7.20 -24.49
C SER A 173 -12.36 8.33 -23.48
N PRO A 174 -11.29 9.04 -23.11
CA PRO A 174 -11.35 10.07 -22.08
C PRO A 174 -12.16 11.28 -22.55
N MET A 175 -12.74 11.98 -21.57
CA MET A 175 -13.31 13.31 -21.76
C MET A 175 -12.46 14.34 -21.03
N VAL A 176 -12.06 15.41 -21.71
CA VAL A 176 -11.22 16.48 -21.17
C VAL A 176 -12.01 17.78 -21.12
N ILE A 177 -12.04 18.43 -19.95
CA ILE A 177 -12.75 19.69 -19.72
C ILE A 177 -11.73 20.80 -19.40
N PHE A 178 -11.72 21.83 -20.24
CA PHE A 178 -10.90 23.02 -20.02
C PHE A 178 -11.67 24.09 -19.25
N LYS A 179 -10.96 24.84 -18.39
CA LYS A 179 -11.53 26.01 -17.72
C LYS A 179 -11.58 27.21 -18.67
N ALA A 180 -12.60 27.27 -19.52
CA ALA A 180 -12.77 28.33 -20.52
C ALA A 180 -14.26 28.58 -20.84
N GLN A 181 -14.55 29.72 -21.46
CA GLN A 181 -15.89 30.00 -22.00
C GLN A 181 -16.09 29.41 -23.40
N ASN A 182 -15.03 29.33 -24.20
CA ASN A 182 -15.06 28.83 -25.57
C ASN A 182 -13.95 27.80 -25.77
N THR A 183 -14.22 26.79 -26.59
CA THR A 183 -13.24 25.77 -26.96
C THR A 183 -12.29 26.33 -28.01
N ASN A 184 -10.98 26.34 -27.73
CA ASN A 184 -9.96 26.67 -28.71
C ASN A 184 -9.28 25.39 -29.22
N SER A 185 -9.37 25.13 -30.53
CA SER A 185 -8.79 23.95 -31.16
C SER A 185 -7.27 23.90 -31.07
N ALA A 186 -6.60 25.04 -30.84
CA ALA A 186 -5.15 25.08 -30.61
C ALA A 186 -4.72 24.42 -29.30
N TRP A 187 -5.64 24.18 -28.35
CA TRP A 187 -5.35 23.50 -27.09
C TRP A 187 -5.35 21.97 -27.21
N ILE A 188 -5.86 21.43 -28.33
CA ILE A 188 -5.96 19.99 -28.55
C ILE A 188 -4.77 19.56 -29.44
N PRO A 189 -3.91 18.63 -28.97
CA PRO A 189 -2.83 18.10 -29.80
C PRO A 189 -3.37 17.48 -31.09
N LYS A 190 -2.66 17.68 -32.21
CA LYS A 190 -3.10 17.17 -33.52
C LYS A 190 -3.15 15.63 -33.61
N ASP A 191 -2.37 14.95 -32.78
CA ASP A 191 -2.27 13.49 -32.74
C ASP A 191 -3.32 12.83 -31.83
N THR A 192 -4.29 13.61 -31.34
CA THR A 192 -5.34 13.11 -30.45
C THR A 192 -6.29 12.16 -31.21
N PRO A 193 -6.60 10.98 -30.64
CA PRO A 193 -7.60 10.09 -31.21
C PRO A 193 -8.97 10.77 -31.33
N GLN A 194 -9.65 10.55 -32.45
CA GLN A 194 -10.96 11.17 -32.73
C GLN A 194 -12.08 10.72 -31.77
N SER A 195 -11.86 9.65 -31.02
CA SER A 195 -12.81 9.15 -30.02
C SER A 195 -12.79 9.95 -28.71
N TRP A 196 -11.81 10.84 -28.52
CA TRP A 196 -11.69 11.66 -27.31
C TRP A 196 -12.70 12.82 -27.36
N GLN A 197 -13.30 13.11 -26.21
CA GLN A 197 -14.27 14.19 -26.09
C GLN A 197 -13.64 15.39 -25.38
N PHE A 198 -13.92 16.59 -25.88
CA PHE A 198 -13.41 17.85 -25.32
C PHE A 198 -14.57 18.78 -25.02
N SER A 199 -14.54 19.40 -23.84
CA SER A 199 -15.56 20.35 -23.41
C SER A 199 -14.93 21.51 -22.65
N THR A 200 -15.71 22.55 -22.39
CA THR A 200 -15.28 23.74 -21.66
C THR A 200 -16.27 24.06 -20.55
N SER A 201 -15.76 24.50 -19.40
CA SER A 201 -16.57 24.95 -18.26
C SER A 201 -15.96 26.20 -17.64
N THR A 202 -16.80 27.13 -17.19
CA THR A 202 -16.34 28.38 -16.54
C THR A 202 -15.63 28.13 -15.20
N ASN A 203 -15.96 27.04 -14.51
CA ASN A 203 -15.35 26.64 -13.24
C ASN A 203 -14.37 25.45 -13.38
N GLY A 204 -14.29 24.83 -14.56
CA GLY A 204 -13.43 23.67 -14.83
C GLY A 204 -13.99 22.33 -14.32
N TRP A 205 -15.23 22.30 -13.85
CA TRP A 205 -15.93 21.08 -13.40
C TRP A 205 -17.15 20.78 -14.30
N ALA A 206 -17.54 19.51 -14.36
CA ALA A 206 -18.81 19.10 -14.97
C ALA A 206 -19.96 19.49 -14.02
N GLN A 207 -20.58 20.64 -14.26
CA GLN A 207 -21.78 21.03 -13.53
C GLN A 207 -22.98 20.34 -14.18
N ILE A 208 -23.28 19.11 -13.73
CA ILE A 208 -24.56 18.47 -14.04
C ILE A 208 -25.60 19.16 -13.17
N VAL A 209 -26.27 20.18 -13.71
CA VAL A 209 -27.59 20.56 -13.21
C VAL A 209 -28.55 19.60 -13.88
N MET A 210 -29.11 18.65 -13.12
CA MET A 210 -30.33 17.97 -13.54
C MET A 210 -31.47 18.96 -13.29
N ASP A 211 -32.02 19.53 -14.37
CA ASP A 211 -33.36 20.12 -14.37
C ASP A 211 -34.39 19.03 -14.68
#